data_AF-A0AAN7VWH7-F1
#
_entry.id   AF-A0AAN7VWH7-F1
#
_cell.length_a   1.000
_cell.length_b   1.000
_cell.length_c   1.000
_cell.angle_alpha   90.00
_cell.angle_beta   90.00
_cell.angle_gamma   90.00
#
_symmetry.space_group_name_H-M   'P 1'
#
loop_
_entity.id
_entity.type
_entity.pdbx_description
1 polymer ?
#
loop_
_entity_poly.entity_id
_entity_poly.type
_entity_poly.pdbx_seq_one_letter_code
_entity_poly.pdbx_strand_id
1 'polypeptide(L)'
;MQRKNARKDGVRPLKFLELPAEIRNRIYTDTVKLQSKIFGDSITIGSMSISSNCARQPPITRVSRQVRKETLAMFYSINHFVIQADTIFGLMDAESLWRIANAWLGAIGQQHAKSIKDITIQYFRTVLARRGTSIEREMAETNLRFVAKVAKLHEK
;
A
#
# COMPACT_ATOMS: atom_id res chain seq x y z
N MET A 1 -11.96 -12.94 37.33
CA MET A 1 -10.66 -12.45 37.80
C MET A 1 -10.40 -11.07 37.16
N GLN A 2 -10.87 -9.99 37.79
CA GLN A 2 -10.72 -8.61 37.28
C GLN A 2 -9.54 -7.94 37.99
N ARG A 3 -8.49 -7.56 37.25
CA ARG A 3 -7.35 -6.80 37.80
C ARG A 3 -7.74 -5.33 37.97
N LYS A 4 -8.12 -4.95 39.20
CA LYS A 4 -8.18 -3.55 39.63
C LYS A 4 -6.75 -3.07 39.94
N ASN A 5 -6.06 -2.53 38.94
CA ASN A 5 -4.84 -1.76 39.18
C ASN A 5 -5.23 -0.31 39.47
N ALA A 6 -5.40 0.01 40.75
CA ALA A 6 -5.44 1.39 41.22
C ALA A 6 -4.05 2.01 40.99
N ARG A 7 -3.96 3.01 40.11
CA ARG A 7 -2.72 3.77 39.89
C ARG A 7 -2.50 4.70 41.09
N LYS A 8 -1.32 4.61 41.69
CA LYS A 8 -1.00 5.13 43.04
C LYS A 8 -0.61 6.61 43.09
N ASP A 9 -0.52 7.29 41.96
CA ASP A 9 -0.19 8.70 41.88
C ASP A 9 -1.28 9.34 41.03
N GLY A 10 -1.91 10.44 41.46
CA GLY A 10 -3.06 11.09 40.81
C GLY A 10 -2.84 11.60 39.37
N VAL A 11 -1.81 11.11 38.68
CA VAL A 11 -1.48 11.40 37.29
C VAL A 11 -2.43 10.64 36.37
N ARG A 12 -3.36 11.38 35.76
CA ARG A 12 -4.25 10.87 34.72
C ARG A 12 -3.41 10.36 33.54
N PRO A 13 -3.66 9.15 33.00
CA PRO A 13 -3.01 8.71 31.77
C PRO A 13 -3.27 9.69 30.63
N LEU A 14 -2.19 10.13 29.99
CA LEU A 14 -2.23 10.86 28.72
C LEU A 14 -2.96 10.01 27.67
N LYS A 15 -4.01 10.58 27.07
CA LYS A 15 -4.67 9.92 25.95
C LYS A 15 -3.89 10.19 24.67
N PHE A 16 -3.91 9.23 23.75
CA PHE A 16 -3.22 9.37 22.47
C PHE A 16 -3.62 10.63 21.68
N LEU A 17 -4.92 10.97 21.67
CA LEU A 17 -5.42 12.16 20.97
C LEU A 17 -5.17 13.48 21.71
N GLU A 18 -4.73 13.43 22.98
CA GLU A 18 -4.30 14.62 23.73
C GLU A 18 -2.83 14.97 23.42
N LEU A 19 -2.09 14.10 22.72
CA LEU A 19 -0.73 14.38 22.26
C LEU A 19 -0.73 15.48 21.18
N PRO A 20 0.28 16.36 21.13
CA PRO A 20 0.45 17.29 20.02
C PRO A 20 0.52 16.58 18.66
N ALA A 21 0.05 17.24 17.61
CA ALA A 21 0.00 16.68 16.25
C ALA A 21 1.38 16.21 15.77
N GLU A 22 2.45 16.93 16.11
CA GLU A 22 3.82 16.53 15.76
C GLU A 22 4.19 15.15 16.31
N ILE A 23 3.85 14.89 17.58
CA ILE A 23 4.14 13.60 18.23
C ILE A 23 3.29 12.49 17.61
N ARG A 24 2.00 12.76 17.35
CA ARG A 24 1.13 11.79 16.66
C ARG A 24 1.66 11.46 15.28
N ASN A 25 2.09 12.46 14.51
CA ASN A 25 2.64 12.28 13.17
C ASN A 25 3.92 11.43 13.15
N ARG A 26 4.80 11.59 14.15
CA ARG A 26 5.98 10.73 14.33
C ARG A 26 5.56 9.27 14.57
N ILE A 27 4.63 9.05 15.51
CA ILE A 27 4.10 7.71 15.81
C ILE A 27 3.45 7.07 14.57
N TYR A 28 2.64 7.81 13.82
CA TYR A 28 2.03 7.33 12.60
C TYR A 28 3.08 6.94 11.56
N THR A 29 4.05 7.83 11.32
CA THR A 29 5.15 7.62 10.37
C THR A 29 5.92 6.34 10.68
N ASP A 30 6.30 6.15 11.94
CA ASP A 30 7.05 4.97 12.36
C ASP A 30 6.19 3.70 12.24
N THR A 31 4.90 3.78 12.60
CA THR A 31 3.97 2.65 12.48
C THR A 31 3.79 2.21 11.03
N VAL A 32 3.61 3.16 10.10
CA VAL A 32 3.40 2.83 8.68
C VAL A 32 4.69 2.34 8.00
N LYS A 33 5.86 2.85 8.41
CA LYS A 33 7.17 2.37 7.91
C LYS A 33 7.56 1.00 8.44
N LEU A 34 7.24 0.71 9.70
CA LEU A 34 7.47 -0.62 10.27
C LEU A 34 6.70 -1.67 9.49
N GLN A 35 5.49 -1.34 9.03
CA GLN A 35 4.70 -2.25 8.20
C GLN A 35 5.43 -2.58 6.88
N SER A 36 5.96 -1.62 6.13
CA SER A 36 6.70 -1.92 4.89
C SER A 36 8.01 -2.67 5.13
N LYS A 37 8.74 -2.37 6.21
CA LYS A 37 9.96 -3.10 6.58
C LYS A 37 9.73 -4.58 6.85
N ILE A 38 8.60 -4.93 7.47
CA ILE A 38 8.22 -6.34 7.68
C ILE A 38 8.05 -7.08 6.35
N PHE A 39 7.73 -6.36 5.27
CA PHE A 39 7.38 -6.92 3.96
C PHE A 39 8.46 -6.72 2.89
N GLY A 40 9.68 -6.32 3.26
CA GLY A 40 10.78 -6.16 2.30
C GLY A 40 10.75 -4.83 1.56
N ASP A 41 10.47 -3.75 2.29
CA ASP A 41 10.48 -2.35 1.84
C ASP A 41 9.43 -1.97 0.79
N SER A 42 8.58 -2.90 0.37
CA SER A 42 7.47 -2.66 -0.55
C SER A 42 6.18 -3.36 -0.10
N ILE A 43 5.04 -2.83 -0.55
CA ILE A 43 3.71 -3.36 -0.24
C ILE A 43 3.05 -3.87 -1.53
N THR A 44 2.77 -5.17 -1.61
CA THR A 44 2.24 -5.78 -2.83
C THR A 44 0.75 -5.51 -3.03
N ILE A 45 0.36 -5.02 -4.21
CA ILE A 45 -1.02 -4.81 -4.63
C ILE A 45 -1.41 -5.95 -5.58
N GLY A 46 -2.07 -6.96 -5.01
CA GLY A 46 -2.52 -8.12 -5.78
C GLY A 46 -1.35 -9.03 -6.15
N SER A 47 -1.34 -10.23 -5.58
CA SER A 47 -0.52 -11.33 -6.05
C SER A 47 -1.38 -12.58 -6.13
N MET A 48 -1.14 -13.42 -7.14
CA MET A 48 -1.67 -14.78 -7.17
C MET A 48 -0.86 -15.71 -6.26
N SER A 49 0.37 -15.35 -5.90
CA SER A 49 1.08 -16.07 -4.85
C SER A 49 0.43 -15.76 -3.51
N ILE A 50 0.26 -16.80 -2.69
CA ILE A 50 -0.31 -16.79 -1.33
C ILE A 50 0.49 -15.89 -0.36
N SER A 51 1.51 -15.18 -0.84
CA SER A 51 2.28 -14.24 -0.05
C SER A 51 1.33 -13.24 0.62
N SER A 52 1.40 -13.21 1.94
CA SER A 52 0.54 -12.50 2.90
C SER A 52 0.60 -10.97 2.80
N ASN A 53 1.21 -10.44 1.74
CA ASN A 53 1.68 -9.06 1.65
C ASN A 53 0.75 -8.19 0.79
N CYS A 54 -0.51 -8.59 0.63
CA CYS A 54 -1.53 -7.75 0.01
C CYS A 54 -1.64 -6.42 0.77
N ALA A 55 -1.76 -5.31 0.04
CA ALA A 55 -1.87 -3.92 0.51
C ALA A 55 -3.02 -3.69 1.51
N ARG A 56 -2.82 -4.18 2.74
CA ARG A 56 -3.73 -4.04 3.87
C ARG A 56 -3.37 -2.78 4.63
N GLN A 57 -4.37 -1.97 4.91
CA GLN A 57 -4.19 -0.80 5.75
C GLN A 57 -3.73 -1.21 7.15
N PRO A 58 -2.81 -0.45 7.79
CA PRO A 58 -2.28 -0.81 9.09
C PRO A 58 -3.39 -0.85 10.15
N PRO A 59 -3.28 -1.71 11.18
CA PRO A 59 -4.28 -1.79 12.25
C PRO A 59 -4.62 -0.45 12.91
N ILE A 60 -3.65 0.47 13.01
CA ILE A 60 -3.85 1.82 13.57
C ILE A 60 -4.95 2.61 12.85
N THR A 61 -5.15 2.36 11.55
CA THR A 61 -6.20 3.01 10.73
C THR A 61 -7.62 2.56 11.07
N ARG A 62 -7.77 1.58 11.98
CA ARG A 62 -9.06 1.03 12.43
C ARG A 62 -9.46 1.49 13.82
N VAL A 63 -8.61 2.26 14.52
CA VAL A 63 -8.82 2.64 15.92
C VAL A 63 -9.87 3.74 16.08
N SER A 64 -9.79 4.81 15.27
CA SER A 64 -10.78 5.90 15.28
C SER A 64 -10.83 6.61 13.93
N ARG A 65 -11.93 7.33 13.65
CA ARG A 65 -12.08 8.10 12.41
C ARG A 65 -11.01 9.18 12.25
N GLN A 66 -10.63 9.85 13.34
CA GLN A 66 -9.57 10.86 13.32
C GLN A 66 -8.21 10.24 12.99
N VAL A 67 -7.81 9.18 13.71
CA VAL A 67 -6.54 8.49 13.49
C VAL A 67 -6.48 7.93 12.06
N ARG A 68 -7.59 7.38 11.57
CA ARG A 68 -7.72 6.91 10.19
C ARG A 68 -7.45 8.02 9.18
N LYS A 69 -8.08 9.19 9.36
CA LYS A 69 -7.90 10.34 8.46
C LYS A 69 -6.45 10.84 8.45
N GLU A 70 -5.83 10.96 9.63
CA GLU A 70 -4.44 11.41 9.78
C GLU A 70 -3.45 10.38 9.20
N THR A 71 -3.66 9.08 9.46
CA THR A 71 -2.68 8.03 9.12
C THR A 71 -2.76 7.57 7.68
N LEU A 72 -3.94 7.50 7.06
CA LEU A 72 -4.06 6.96 5.70
C LEU A 72 -3.29 7.80 4.67
N ALA A 73 -3.31 9.13 4.80
CA ALA A 73 -2.53 10.01 3.92
C ALA A 73 -1.02 9.71 4.03
N MET A 74 -0.51 9.47 5.25
CA MET A 74 0.89 9.10 5.46
C MET A 74 1.20 7.71 4.92
N PHE A 75 0.32 6.74 5.16
CA PHE A 75 0.48 5.37 4.67
C PHE A 75 0.66 5.32 3.14
N TYR A 76 -0.20 6.01 2.38
CA TYR A 76 -0.08 6.01 0.92
C TYR A 76 1.07 6.88 0.39
N SER A 77 1.49 7.92 1.12
CA SER A 77 2.56 8.83 0.66
C SER A 77 3.98 8.38 1.00
N ILE A 78 4.14 7.53 2.00
CA ILE A 78 5.46 7.10 2.48
C ILE A 78 5.84 5.73 1.93
N ASN A 79 4.87 4.84 1.72
CA ASN A 79 5.16 3.48 1.29
C ASN A 79 5.31 3.37 -0.22
N HIS A 80 6.22 2.49 -0.62
CA HIS A 80 6.32 2.00 -1.98
C HIS A 80 5.33 0.86 -2.20
N PHE A 81 4.53 0.97 -3.24
CA PHE A 81 3.59 -0.09 -3.60
C PHE A 81 4.03 -0.83 -4.86
N VAL A 82 3.91 -2.15 -4.85
CA VAL A 82 4.31 -2.99 -5.99
C VAL A 82 3.12 -3.78 -6.49
N ILE A 83 2.74 -3.64 -7.74
CA ILE A 83 1.78 -4.56 -8.38
C ILE A 83 2.60 -5.71 -8.93
N GLN A 84 2.46 -6.90 -8.34
CA GLN A 84 3.26 -8.06 -8.71
C GLN A 84 2.47 -8.99 -9.63
N ALA A 85 2.96 -9.15 -10.86
CA ALA A 85 2.49 -10.13 -11.79
C ALA A 85 3.30 -11.42 -11.64
N ASP A 86 2.84 -12.31 -10.77
CA ASP A 86 3.35 -13.67 -10.75
C ASP A 86 2.64 -14.45 -11.86
N THR A 87 3.25 -14.48 -13.05
CA THR A 87 2.77 -15.34 -14.15
C THR A 87 3.24 -16.77 -13.96
N ILE A 88 2.93 -17.35 -12.81
CA ILE A 88 2.92 -18.80 -12.71
C ILE A 88 1.88 -19.24 -13.74
N PHE A 89 2.34 -19.89 -14.82
CA PHE A 89 1.58 -20.35 -15.98
C PHE A 89 1.23 -19.35 -17.09
N GLY A 90 1.77 -18.12 -17.10
CA GLY A 90 1.55 -17.19 -18.23
C GLY A 90 0.11 -16.69 -18.38
N LEU A 91 -0.71 -16.78 -17.32
CA LEU A 91 -2.15 -16.52 -17.37
C LEU A 91 -2.55 -15.06 -17.11
N MET A 92 -1.63 -14.21 -16.64
CA MET A 92 -1.93 -12.78 -16.43
C MET A 92 -1.30 -11.95 -17.54
N ASP A 93 -2.17 -11.43 -18.40
CA ASP A 93 -1.87 -10.38 -19.36
C ASP A 93 -1.78 -9.00 -18.67
N ALA A 94 -1.32 -8.02 -19.45
CA ALA A 94 -1.15 -6.66 -18.99
C ALA A 94 -2.50 -5.99 -18.64
N GLU A 95 -3.58 -6.40 -19.31
CA GLU A 95 -4.94 -5.93 -19.04
C GLU A 95 -5.46 -6.38 -17.67
N SER A 96 -5.22 -7.63 -17.28
CA SER A 96 -5.61 -8.16 -15.97
C SER A 96 -4.90 -7.44 -14.83
N LEU A 97 -3.60 -7.17 -14.98
CA LEU A 97 -2.84 -6.35 -14.04
C LEU A 97 -3.43 -4.95 -13.90
N TRP A 98 -3.76 -4.34 -15.04
CA TRP A 98 -4.39 -3.03 -15.07
C TRP A 98 -5.75 -3.03 -14.36
N ARG A 99 -6.56 -4.08 -14.52
CA ARG A 99 -7.85 -4.24 -13.82
C ARG A 99 -7.65 -4.33 -12.31
N ILE A 100 -6.68 -5.12 -11.84
CA ILE A 100 -6.34 -5.24 -10.41
C ILE A 100 -5.92 -3.88 -9.85
N ALA A 101 -5.03 -3.18 -10.55
CA ALA A 101 -4.55 -1.87 -10.13
C ALA A 101 -5.68 -0.84 -10.06
N ASN A 102 -6.56 -0.77 -11.06
CA ASN A 102 -7.70 0.15 -11.02
C ASN A 102 -8.71 -0.22 -9.94
N ALA A 103 -8.97 -1.51 -9.72
CA ALA A 103 -9.88 -1.97 -8.67
C ALA A 103 -9.34 -1.55 -7.29
N TRP A 104 -8.04 -1.71 -7.06
CA TRP A 104 -7.40 -1.26 -5.82
C TRP A 104 -7.43 0.27 -5.67
N LEU A 105 -7.06 1.03 -6.71
CA LEU A 105 -7.14 2.50 -6.70
C LEU A 105 -8.56 3.01 -6.44
N GLY A 106 -9.56 2.33 -7.01
CA GLY A 106 -10.98 2.62 -6.77
C GLY A 106 -11.38 2.33 -5.32
N ALA A 107 -10.94 1.20 -4.76
CA ALA A 107 -11.27 0.78 -3.40
C ALA A 107 -10.65 1.69 -2.32
N ILE A 108 -9.46 2.23 -2.54
CA ILE A 108 -8.85 3.17 -1.59
C ILE A 108 -9.45 4.58 -1.70
N GLY A 109 -10.13 4.90 -2.81
CA GLY A 109 -10.75 6.20 -3.05
C GLY A 109 -9.78 7.27 -3.57
N GLN A 110 -10.31 8.22 -4.36
CA GLN A 110 -9.50 9.21 -5.08
C GLN A 110 -8.61 10.07 -4.17
N GLN A 111 -9.11 10.49 -3.00
CA GLN A 111 -8.35 11.31 -2.07
C GLN A 111 -7.05 10.62 -1.64
N HIS A 112 -7.10 9.31 -1.42
CA HIS A 112 -5.94 8.51 -1.00
C HIS A 112 -5.06 8.13 -2.18
N ALA A 113 -5.66 7.86 -3.34
CA ALA A 113 -4.91 7.62 -4.59
C ALA A 113 -3.99 8.80 -4.94
N LYS A 114 -4.45 10.05 -4.77
CA LYS A 114 -3.61 11.26 -4.98
C LYS A 114 -2.40 11.36 -4.04
N SER A 115 -2.45 10.66 -2.90
CA SER A 115 -1.36 10.66 -1.93
C SER A 115 -0.26 9.67 -2.28
N ILE A 116 -0.50 8.74 -3.23
CA ILE A 116 0.50 7.76 -3.65
C ILE A 116 1.61 8.50 -4.39
N LYS A 117 2.86 8.27 -3.97
CA LYS A 117 4.04 8.87 -4.59
C LYS A 117 4.90 7.86 -5.33
N ASP A 118 4.84 6.60 -4.92
CA ASP A 118 5.72 5.56 -5.45
C ASP A 118 4.95 4.26 -5.66
N ILE A 119 4.85 3.86 -6.92
CA ILE A 119 4.21 2.63 -7.35
C ILE A 119 4.98 2.01 -8.50
N THR A 120 5.26 0.71 -8.41
CA THR A 120 5.99 -0.04 -9.43
C THR A 120 5.19 -1.26 -9.85
N ILE A 121 5.26 -1.60 -11.13
CA ILE A 121 4.72 -2.86 -11.64
C ILE A 121 5.90 -3.80 -11.82
N GLN A 122 5.89 -4.91 -11.12
CA GLN A 122 6.91 -5.96 -11.24
C GLN A 122 6.32 -7.17 -11.93
N TYR A 123 7.04 -7.71 -12.92
CA TYR A 123 6.64 -8.88 -13.67
C TYR A 123 7.68 -9.98 -13.51
N PHE A 124 7.31 -11.08 -12.88
CA PHE A 124 8.18 -12.24 -12.73
C PHE A 124 7.79 -13.30 -13.75
N ARG A 125 8.55 -13.34 -14.86
CA ARG A 125 8.43 -14.44 -15.81
C ARG A 125 9.18 -15.64 -15.27
N THR A 126 8.46 -16.68 -14.84
CA THR A 126 9.07 -18.01 -14.80
C THR A 126 9.27 -18.45 -16.25
N VAL A 127 10.49 -18.31 -16.76
CA VAL A 127 10.84 -18.77 -18.11
C VAL A 127 10.85 -20.29 -18.10
N LEU A 128 9.68 -20.90 -18.31
CA LEU A 128 9.62 -22.20 -18.97
C LEU A 128 9.88 -21.92 -20.45
N ALA A 129 11.10 -22.22 -20.89
CA ALA A 129 11.66 -21.84 -22.19
C ALA A 129 10.69 -22.01 -23.37
N ARG A 130 10.02 -20.93 -23.81
CA ARG A 130 9.50 -20.79 -25.18
C ARG A 130 9.67 -19.35 -25.68
N ARG A 131 10.37 -19.24 -26.82
CA ARG A 131 10.75 -18.03 -27.56
C ARG A 131 9.53 -17.21 -27.98
N GLY A 132 9.64 -15.88 -27.95
CA GLY A 132 8.70 -14.96 -28.61
C GLY A 132 8.81 -13.52 -28.11
N THR A 133 9.30 -12.63 -28.98
CA THR A 133 9.65 -11.21 -28.75
C THR A 133 8.46 -10.23 -28.79
N SER A 134 7.23 -10.71 -29.02
CA SER A 134 6.05 -9.85 -29.16
C SER A 134 5.54 -9.25 -27.84
N ILE A 135 5.79 -9.93 -26.72
CA ILE A 135 5.22 -9.58 -25.41
C ILE A 135 5.94 -8.35 -24.81
N GLU A 136 7.25 -8.20 -25.06
CA GLU A 136 8.06 -7.10 -24.51
C GLU A 136 7.56 -5.72 -24.99
N ARG A 137 7.05 -5.63 -26.22
CA ARG A 137 6.52 -4.39 -26.80
C ARG A 137 5.20 -3.97 -26.16
N GLU A 138 4.30 -4.92 -25.95
CA GLU A 138 3.01 -4.72 -25.27
C GLU A 138 3.20 -4.35 -23.78
N MET A 139 4.25 -4.90 -23.15
CA MET A 139 4.63 -4.58 -21.77
C MET A 139 5.14 -3.14 -21.62
N ALA A 140 6.01 -2.67 -22.52
CA ALA A 140 6.49 -1.30 -22.51
C ALA A 140 5.33 -0.30 -22.66
N GLU A 141 4.38 -0.59 -23.55
CA GLU A 141 3.18 0.22 -23.73
C GLU A 141 2.30 0.25 -22.49
N THR A 142 2.12 -0.88 -21.79
CA THR A 142 1.27 -0.92 -20.59
C THR A 142 1.89 -0.15 -19.42
N ASN A 143 3.21 -0.27 -19.21
CA ASN A 143 3.93 0.53 -18.22
C ASN A 143 3.80 2.03 -18.52
N LEU A 144 3.96 2.44 -19.79
CA LEU A 144 3.77 3.83 -20.22
C LEU A 144 2.34 4.33 -19.96
N ARG A 145 1.31 3.52 -20.28
CA ARG A 145 -0.10 3.86 -20.02
C ARG A 145 -0.41 4.02 -18.53
N PHE A 146 0.18 3.15 -17.69
CA PHE A 146 0.02 3.21 -16.25
C PHE A 146 0.65 4.48 -15.67
N VAL A 147 1.92 4.73 -15.99
CA VAL A 147 2.65 5.92 -15.54
C VAL A 147 1.95 7.20 -16.00
N ALA A 148 1.50 7.27 -17.25
CA ALA A 148 0.78 8.42 -17.78
C ALA A 148 -0.55 8.68 -17.06
N LYS A 149 -1.28 7.64 -16.62
CA LYS A 149 -2.55 7.82 -15.90
C LYS A 149 -2.33 8.18 -14.43
N VAL A 150 -1.30 7.65 -13.79
CA VAL A 150 -0.88 8.11 -12.45
C VAL A 150 -0.47 9.58 -12.51
N ALA A 151 0.34 9.98 -13.50
CA ALA A 151 0.69 11.38 -13.72
C ALA A 151 -0.54 12.28 -13.91
N LYS A 152 -1.52 11.86 -14.72
CA LYS A 152 -2.80 12.58 -14.89
C LYS A 152 -3.65 12.67 -13.62
N LEU A 153 -3.52 11.74 -12.68
CA LEU A 153 -4.18 11.83 -11.37
C LEU A 153 -3.53 12.88 -10.46
N HIS A 154 -2.28 13.27 -10.72
CA HIS A 154 -1.56 14.32 -10.00
C HIS A 154 -1.78 15.73 -10.58
N GLU A 155 -2.22 15.86 -11.84
CA GLU A 155 -2.47 17.15 -12.51
C GLU A 155 -3.87 17.76 -12.24
N LYS A 156 -4.75 17.07 -11.52
CA LYS A 156 -6.12 17.52 -11.15
C LYS A 156 -6.29 17.63 -9.64
#